data_AF-A0A355YQG4-F1
#
_entry.id   AF-A0A355YQG4-F1
#
_cell.length_a   1.000
_cell.length_b   1.000
_cell.length_c   1.000
_cell.angle_alpha   90.00
_cell.angle_beta   90.00
_cell.angle_gamma   90.00
#
_symmetry.space_group_name_H-M   'P 1'
#
loop_
_entity.id
_entity.type
_entity.pdbx_description
1 polymer ?
#
loop_
_entity_poly.entity_id
_entity_poly.type
_entity_poly.pdbx_seq_one_letter_code
_entity_poly.pdbx_strand_id
1 'polypeptide(L)'
;MRLRFPPYFLHFVVVFLLTIISTNSSAQVDKLGQITGGAAYEIPSWFTDSFLDIAEDVEDAMDENKSVLLYFHLDNCPYCSSMLDQN
;
A
#
# COMPACT_ATOMS: atom_id res chain seq x y z
N MET A 1 -23.96 49.90 38.28
CA MET A 1 -24.44 50.37 36.96
C MET A 1 -25.07 49.18 36.24
N ARG A 2 -26.42 49.07 36.21
CA ARG A 2 -27.11 47.95 35.53
C ARG A 2 -27.20 48.29 34.04
N LEU A 3 -26.45 47.60 33.21
CA LEU A 3 -26.54 47.72 31.75
C LEU A 3 -27.92 47.21 31.31
N ARG A 4 -28.78 48.12 30.83
CA ARG A 4 -30.10 47.80 30.28
C ARG A 4 -29.96 47.67 28.76
N PHE A 5 -29.68 46.45 28.29
CA PHE A 5 -29.64 46.18 26.85
C PHE A 5 -31.07 46.10 26.28
N PRO A 6 -31.35 46.68 25.10
CA PRO A 6 -32.65 46.59 24.45
C PRO A 6 -32.95 45.13 24.05
N PRO A 7 -34.23 44.69 24.05
CA PRO A 7 -34.60 43.28 23.84
C PRO A 7 -34.09 42.73 22.50
N TYR A 8 -34.00 43.58 21.48
CA TYR A 8 -33.50 43.24 20.14
C TYR A 8 -32.01 42.90 20.10
N PHE A 9 -31.20 43.42 21.02
CA PHE A 9 -29.76 43.16 21.08
C PHE A 9 -29.47 41.70 21.48
N LEU A 10 -30.23 41.16 22.42
CA LEU A 10 -30.09 39.77 22.84
C LEU A 10 -30.48 38.80 21.72
N HIS A 11 -31.55 39.10 20.98
CA HIS A 11 -31.97 38.29 19.83
C HIS A 11 -30.94 38.30 18.70
N PHE A 12 -30.35 39.46 18.39
CA PHE A 12 -29.34 39.58 17.35
C PHE A 12 -28.08 38.76 17.68
N VAL A 13 -27.66 38.77 18.96
CA VAL A 13 -26.51 37.98 19.44
C VAL A 13 -26.79 36.48 19.36
N VAL A 14 -28.00 36.03 19.71
CA VAL A 14 -28.39 34.62 19.65
C VAL A 14 -28.42 34.11 18.21
N VAL A 15 -28.99 34.88 17.27
CA VAL A 15 -29.03 34.52 15.85
C VAL A 15 -27.62 34.45 15.27
N PHE A 16 -26.77 35.41 15.59
CA PHE A 16 -25.38 35.42 15.16
C PHE A 16 -24.60 34.19 15.67
N LEU A 17 -24.78 33.84 16.96
CA LEU A 17 -24.19 32.62 17.54
C LEU A 17 -24.68 31.34 16.86
N LEU A 18 -25.97 31.25 16.52
CA LEU A 18 -26.54 30.09 15.83
C LEU A 18 -25.97 29.90 14.42
N THR A 19 -25.70 30.99 13.69
CA THR A 19 -25.13 30.91 12.34
C THR A 19 -23.70 30.37 12.33
N ILE A 20 -22.90 30.66 13.37
CA ILE A 20 -21.52 30.20 13.50
C ILE A 20 -21.45 28.68 13.76
N ILE A 21 -22.43 28.11 14.46
CA ILE A 21 -22.46 26.68 14.79
C ILE A 21 -22.73 25.80 13.55
N SER A 22 -23.30 26.36 12.48
CA SER A 22 -23.76 25.57 11.33
C SER A 22 -22.66 25.23 10.31
N THR A 23 -21.47 25.83 10.38
CA THR A 23 -20.40 25.56 9.40
C THR A 23 -19.56 24.34 9.80
N ASN A 24 -19.99 23.15 9.39
CA ASN A 24 -19.19 21.92 9.50
C ASN A 24 -18.45 21.67 8.18
N SER A 25 -17.15 21.99 8.11
CA SER A 25 -16.27 21.58 7.01
C SER A 25 -15.49 20.33 7.40
N SER A 26 -16.04 19.15 7.08
CA SER A 26 -15.31 17.89 7.18
C SER A 26 -14.49 17.68 5.91
N ALA A 27 -13.17 17.87 5.99
CA ALA A 27 -12.25 17.44 4.95
C ALA A 27 -12.10 15.92 5.05
N GLN A 28 -12.75 15.18 4.13
CA GLN A 28 -12.59 13.73 4.05
C GLN A 28 -11.27 13.43 3.34
N VAL A 29 -10.31 12.86 4.08
CA VAL A 29 -9.09 12.31 3.48
C VAL A 29 -9.48 11.01 2.78
N ASP A 30 -9.28 10.96 1.46
CA ASP A 30 -9.49 9.73 0.68
C ASP A 30 -8.62 8.62 1.25
N LYS A 31 -9.26 7.57 1.77
CA LYS A 31 -8.55 6.38 2.24
C LYS A 31 -7.97 5.68 1.02
N LEU A 32 -6.64 5.66 0.90
CA LEU A 32 -5.95 4.81 -0.06
C LEU A 32 -6.44 3.36 0.12
N GLY A 33 -6.65 2.66 -1.00
CA GLY A 33 -7.03 1.25 -0.97
C GLY A 33 -5.99 0.41 -0.22
N GLN A 34 -6.44 -0.55 0.58
CA GLN A 34 -5.55 -1.51 1.22
C GLN A 34 -5.21 -2.62 0.22
N ILE A 35 -3.91 -2.84 -0.03
CA ILE A 35 -3.43 -3.99 -0.80
C ILE A 35 -3.54 -5.23 0.08
N THR A 36 -4.29 -6.23 -0.38
CA THR A 36 -4.49 -7.52 0.30
C THR A 36 -4.11 -8.67 -0.64
N GLY A 37 -3.81 -9.84 -0.06
CA GLY A 37 -3.52 -11.05 -0.85
C GLY A 37 -2.07 -11.21 -1.31
N GLY A 38 -1.14 -10.40 -0.81
CA GLY A 38 0.29 -10.70 -0.97
C GLY A 38 0.70 -11.95 -0.19
N ALA A 39 1.65 -12.70 -0.72
CA ALA A 39 2.27 -13.82 -0.02
C ALA A 39 3.80 -13.71 -0.07
N ALA A 40 4.44 -13.81 1.10
CA ALA A 40 5.88 -13.94 1.21
C ALA A 40 6.30 -15.37 0.85
N TYR A 41 7.49 -15.51 0.28
CA TYR A 41 8.14 -16.79 -0.02
C TYR A 41 9.64 -16.61 0.15
N GLU A 42 10.34 -17.73 0.27
CA GLU A 42 11.80 -17.75 0.31
C GLU A 42 12.33 -18.36 -0.98
N ILE A 43 13.37 -17.75 -1.55
CA ILE A 43 14.08 -18.32 -2.69
C ILE A 43 14.85 -19.56 -2.19
N PRO A 44 14.70 -20.73 -2.83
CA PRO A 44 15.42 -21.93 -2.43
C PRO A 44 16.94 -21.74 -2.48
N SER A 45 17.68 -22.43 -1.60
CA SER A 45 19.14 -22.28 -1.51
C SER A 45 19.93 -22.77 -2.73
N TRP A 46 19.30 -23.54 -3.61
CA TRP A 46 19.88 -24.00 -4.87
C TRP A 46 19.70 -22.99 -6.02
N PHE A 47 19.04 -21.86 -5.76
CA PHE A 47 18.96 -20.76 -6.72
C PHE A 47 20.28 -19.97 -6.69
N THR A 48 20.90 -19.80 -7.86
CA THR A 48 22.13 -19.02 -8.00
C THR A 48 21.77 -17.54 -8.20
N ASP A 49 22.38 -16.65 -7.42
CA ASP A 49 22.19 -15.19 -7.52
C ASP A 49 22.88 -14.55 -8.74
N SER A 50 23.54 -15.35 -9.56
CA SER A 50 24.43 -14.93 -10.65
C SER A 50 23.94 -15.53 -11.95
N PHE A 51 23.24 -14.73 -12.74
CA PHE A 51 23.15 -14.88 -14.19
C PHE A 51 23.89 -13.74 -14.88
N LEU A 52 25.07 -13.37 -14.35
CA LEU A 52 25.88 -12.29 -14.92
C LEU A 52 26.37 -12.65 -16.32
N ASP A 53 26.66 -13.93 -16.57
CA ASP A 53 26.97 -14.47 -17.90
C ASP A 53 26.13 -15.71 -18.20
N ILE A 54 24.94 -15.47 -18.79
CA ILE A 54 23.97 -16.52 -19.13
C ILE A 54 24.56 -17.56 -20.10
N ALA A 55 25.51 -17.18 -20.96
CA ALA A 55 26.06 -18.13 -21.94
C ALA A 55 26.93 -19.19 -21.25
N GLU A 56 27.81 -18.75 -20.35
CA GLU A 56 28.64 -19.63 -19.52
C GLU A 56 27.75 -20.54 -18.64
N ASP A 57 26.74 -19.99 -17.97
CA ASP A 57 25.83 -20.76 -17.11
C ASP A 57 25.06 -21.85 -17.90
N VAL A 58 24.76 -21.61 -19.19
CA VAL A 58 24.12 -22.61 -20.06
C VAL A 58 25.09 -23.72 -20.45
N GLU A 59 26.35 -23.40 -20.76
CA GLU A 59 27.38 -24.42 -21.07
C GLU A 59 27.61 -25.34 -19.86
N ASP A 60 27.77 -24.77 -18.66
CA ASP A 60 27.93 -25.52 -17.41
C ASP A 60 26.72 -26.42 -17.12
N ALA A 61 25.50 -25.90 -17.31
CA ALA A 61 24.28 -26.69 -17.14
C ALA A 61 24.21 -27.85 -18.14
N MET A 62 24.62 -27.64 -19.39
CA MET A 62 24.65 -28.68 -20.42
C MET A 62 25.62 -29.81 -20.08
N ASP A 63 26.81 -29.48 -19.55
CA ASP A 63 27.79 -30.46 -19.10
C ASP A 63 27.26 -31.33 -17.95
N GLU A 64 26.39 -30.78 -17.11
CA GLU A 64 25.68 -31.51 -16.06
C GLU A 64 24.36 -32.16 -16.52
N ASN A 65 24.03 -32.09 -17.81
CA ASN A 65 22.76 -32.55 -18.39
C ASN A 65 21.51 -31.93 -17.71
N LYS A 66 21.61 -30.63 -17.42
CA LYS A 66 20.57 -29.76 -16.84
C LYS A 66 20.19 -28.65 -17.83
N SER A 67 19.09 -27.95 -17.52
CA SER A 67 18.63 -26.76 -18.25
C SER A 67 18.58 -25.56 -17.32
N VAL A 68 18.92 -24.38 -17.85
CA VAL A 68 18.83 -23.11 -17.11
C VAL A 68 17.38 -22.59 -17.09
N LEU A 69 16.92 -22.14 -15.92
CA LEU A 69 15.64 -21.44 -15.72
C LEU A 69 15.90 -20.02 -15.18
N LEU A 70 15.49 -19.01 -15.94
CA LEU A 70 15.44 -17.64 -15.44
C LEU A 70 14.12 -17.39 -14.72
N TYR A 71 14.21 -17.09 -13.43
CA TYR A 71 13.05 -16.80 -12.59
C TYR A 71 13.02 -15.33 -12.19
N PHE A 72 11.98 -14.63 -12.65
CA PHE A 72 11.73 -13.25 -12.26
C PHE A 72 10.69 -13.22 -11.15
N HIS A 73 11.00 -12.53 -10.05
CA HIS A 73 10.20 -12.59 -8.84
C HIS A 73 10.00 -11.19 -8.24
N LEU A 74 8.94 -11.03 -7.44
CA LEU A 74 8.63 -9.79 -6.73
C LEU A 74 8.31 -10.11 -5.27
N ASP A 75 8.61 -9.20 -4.36
CA ASP A 75 8.24 -9.34 -2.96
C ASP A 75 6.73 -9.39 -2.80
N ASN A 76 6.27 -10.25 -1.89
CA ASN A 76 4.87 -10.40 -1.53
C ASN A 76 3.96 -10.82 -2.72
N CYS A 77 4.50 -11.63 -3.63
CA CYS A 77 3.83 -12.10 -4.84
C CYS A 77 3.16 -13.49 -4.64
N PRO A 78 1.82 -13.58 -4.60
CA PRO A 78 1.11 -14.84 -4.34
C PRO A 78 1.34 -15.90 -5.42
N TYR A 79 1.48 -15.49 -6.68
CA TYR A 79 1.79 -16.40 -7.77
C TYR A 79 3.23 -16.92 -7.70
N CYS A 80 4.16 -16.10 -7.23
CA CYS A 80 5.56 -16.46 -7.07
C CYS A 80 5.71 -17.54 -5.98
N SER A 81 5.04 -17.37 -4.83
CA SER A 81 4.94 -18.40 -3.79
C SER A 81 4.36 -19.70 -4.34
N SER A 82 3.21 -19.62 -5.03
CA SER A 82 2.56 -20.80 -5.59
C SER A 82 3.41 -21.54 -6.61
N MET A 83 4.26 -20.83 -7.37
CA MET A 83 5.16 -21.44 -8.33
C MET A 83 6.26 -22.25 -7.64
N LEU A 84 6.83 -21.73 -6.55
CA LEU A 84 7.87 -22.41 -5.79
C LEU A 84 7.34 -23.63 -5.03
N ASP A 85 6.08 -23.59 -4.57
CA ASP A 85 5.48 -24.71 -3.82
C ASP A 85 5.08 -25.91 -4.70
N GLN A 86 4.93 -25.71 -6.00
CA GLN A 86 4.34 -26.69 -6.91
C GLN A 86 5.31 -27.30 -7.94
N ASN A 87 6.57 -26.86 -7.98
CA ASN A 87 7.61 -27.36 -8.91
C ASN A 87 8.81 -27.92 -8.13
#